data_AF-A0A2G6ESR6-F1
#
_entry.id   AF-A0A2G6ESR6-F1
#
_cell.length_a   1.000
_cell.length_b   1.000
_cell.length_c   1.000
_cell.angle_alpha   90.00
_cell.angle_beta   90.00
_cell.angle_gamma   90.00
#
_symmetry.space_group_name_H-M   'P 1'
#
loop_
_entity.id
_entity.type
_entity.pdbx_description
1 polymer ?
#
loop_
_entity_poly.entity_id
_entity_poly.type
_entity_poly.pdbx_seq_one_letter_code
_entity_poly.pdbx_strand_id
1 'polypeptide(L)'
;MSTFVDPADIRSAFSAVMSDMYRNEVPLYSDLLNLVADVNAETLQHSPELQSQLQSTGELSRLSLERHGAIRLGKPEELSTMRRLFAIMGMFPVGYYDLAPAGVPVHSTAFRALDDSALNQSPFRVFTSLLRLDLINDAALRAQATAILAKRQIFTDGALALIDKAEAQGGLNEADAQIFVREALETFRWHETATVSHEMYQALLNQHRLIADVVAFRGPHINHLTPRTLDIDAVQTGMRERKITPKAVIEGPPPRKCPILLRQTSFK
;
A
#
# COMPACT_ATOMS: atom_id res chain seq x y z
N MET A 1 -5.23 -24.97 -24.75
CA MET A 1 -5.94 -24.13 -23.76
C MET A 1 -4.87 -23.29 -23.10
N SER A 2 -4.90 -21.96 -23.20
CA SER A 2 -3.93 -21.14 -22.45
C SER A 2 -4.37 -21.15 -20.98
N THR A 3 -3.57 -21.77 -20.13
CA THR A 3 -3.77 -21.77 -18.69
C THR A 3 -3.36 -20.40 -18.17
N PHE A 4 -4.32 -19.53 -17.88
CA PHE A 4 -4.04 -18.26 -17.20
C PHE A 4 -3.72 -18.51 -15.73
N VAL A 5 -2.88 -17.64 -15.16
CA VAL A 5 -2.53 -17.66 -13.74
C VAL A 5 -3.71 -17.12 -12.93
N ASP A 6 -3.93 -17.68 -11.73
CA ASP A 6 -4.92 -17.14 -10.80
C ASP A 6 -4.51 -15.70 -10.39
N PRO A 7 -5.40 -14.69 -10.48
CA PRO A 7 -5.14 -13.35 -9.99
C PRO A 7 -4.60 -13.29 -8.55
N ALA A 8 -4.97 -14.26 -7.70
CA ALA A 8 -4.43 -14.41 -6.34
C ALA A 8 -2.94 -14.74 -6.30
N ASP A 9 -2.45 -15.56 -7.23
CA ASP A 9 -1.01 -15.85 -7.35
C ASP A 9 -0.24 -14.62 -7.82
N ILE A 10 -0.80 -13.87 -8.79
CA ILE A 10 -0.21 -12.61 -9.25
C ILE A 10 -0.15 -11.59 -8.10
N ARG A 11 -1.23 -11.49 -7.30
CA ARG A 11 -1.28 -10.62 -6.11
C ARG A 11 -0.27 -11.02 -5.05
N SER A 12 -0.12 -12.31 -4.77
CA SER A 12 0.90 -12.84 -3.85
C SER A 12 2.31 -12.52 -4.32
N ALA A 13 2.62 -12.77 -5.59
CA ALA A 13 3.91 -12.45 -6.19
C ALA A 13 4.21 -10.95 -6.10
N PHE A 14 3.23 -10.10 -6.45
CA PHE A 14 3.35 -8.66 -6.36
C PHE A 14 3.58 -8.16 -4.92
N SER A 15 2.82 -8.67 -3.95
CA SER A 15 3.02 -8.32 -2.53
C SER A 15 4.39 -8.73 -2.02
N ALA A 16 4.93 -9.87 -2.48
CA ALA A 16 6.26 -10.35 -2.09
C ALA A 16 7.35 -9.43 -2.64
N VAL A 17 7.35 -9.15 -3.94
CA VAL A 17 8.38 -8.28 -4.55
C VAL A 17 8.29 -6.84 -4.04
N MET A 18 7.08 -6.36 -3.72
CA MET A 18 6.89 -5.07 -3.08
C MET A 18 7.51 -5.03 -1.68
N SER A 19 7.33 -6.09 -0.90
CA SER A 19 7.94 -6.22 0.42
C SER A 19 9.47 -6.30 0.35
N ASP A 20 10.02 -7.00 -0.64
CA ASP A 20 11.47 -7.09 -0.83
C ASP A 20 12.07 -5.75 -1.29
N MET A 21 11.40 -5.05 -2.20
CA MET A 21 11.78 -3.69 -2.60
C MET A 21 11.79 -2.75 -1.38
N TYR A 22 10.71 -2.72 -0.61
CA TYR A 22 10.59 -1.84 0.55
C TYR A 22 11.59 -2.20 1.67
N ARG A 23 11.94 -3.47 1.81
CA ARG A 23 13.01 -3.94 2.71
C ARG A 23 14.38 -3.35 2.34
N ASN A 24 14.68 -3.33 1.04
CA ASN A 24 15.94 -2.79 0.54
C ASN A 24 16.00 -1.26 0.67
N GLU A 25 14.85 -0.59 0.55
CA GLU A 25 14.74 0.88 0.68
C GLU A 25 14.71 1.34 2.15
N VAL A 26 14.12 0.56 3.06
CA VAL A 26 13.90 0.94 4.47
C VAL A 26 14.40 -0.16 5.41
N PRO A 27 15.67 -0.13 5.88
CA PRO A 27 16.24 -1.18 6.71
C PRO A 27 15.43 -1.53 7.97
N LEU A 28 14.87 -0.52 8.65
CA LEU A 28 14.05 -0.70 9.86
C LEU A 28 12.77 -1.51 9.62
N TYR A 29 12.30 -1.62 8.38
CA TYR A 29 11.17 -2.49 8.04
C TYR A 29 11.52 -3.97 8.25
N SER A 30 12.77 -4.37 8.01
CA SER A 30 13.23 -5.75 8.31
C SER A 30 13.13 -6.05 9.79
N ASP A 31 13.60 -5.12 10.63
CA ASP A 31 13.59 -5.29 12.09
C ASP A 31 12.16 -5.37 12.64
N LEU A 32 11.23 -4.60 12.04
CA LEU A 32 9.82 -4.68 12.34
C LEU A 32 9.21 -6.03 11.94
N LEU A 33 9.53 -6.55 10.75
CA LEU A 33 9.02 -7.86 10.31
C LEU A 33 9.46 -8.98 11.26
N ASN A 34 10.73 -8.97 11.67
CA ASN A 34 11.24 -9.93 12.64
C ASN A 34 10.52 -9.79 13.99
N LEU A 35 10.30 -8.56 14.46
CA LEU A 35 9.61 -8.31 15.73
C LEU A 35 8.18 -8.83 15.70
N VAL A 36 7.47 -8.56 14.60
CA VAL A 36 6.09 -9.03 14.40
C VAL A 36 6.04 -10.55 14.33
N ALA A 37 7.03 -11.20 13.70
CA ALA A 37 7.11 -12.65 13.67
C ALA A 37 7.29 -13.24 15.08
N ASP A 38 8.21 -12.66 15.87
CA ASP A 38 8.48 -13.09 17.25
C ASP A 38 7.22 -12.94 18.12
N VAL A 39 6.59 -11.75 18.10
CA VAL A 39 5.39 -11.46 18.88
C VAL A 39 4.21 -12.35 18.47
N ASN A 40 4.02 -12.58 17.17
CA ASN A 40 2.95 -13.46 16.70
C ASN A 40 3.17 -14.91 17.16
N ALA A 41 4.41 -15.41 17.08
CA ALA A 41 4.74 -16.75 17.56
C ALA A 41 4.49 -16.89 19.07
N GLU A 42 4.95 -15.93 19.86
CA GLU A 42 4.72 -15.88 21.31
C GLU A 42 3.23 -15.81 21.65
N THR A 43 2.47 -14.95 20.95
CA THR A 43 1.02 -14.80 21.17
C THR A 43 0.28 -16.11 20.91
N LEU A 44 0.62 -16.81 19.82
CA LEU A 44 0.02 -18.10 19.47
C LEU A 44 0.36 -19.20 20.48
N GLN A 45 1.60 -19.23 20.99
CA GLN A 45 2.02 -20.18 22.04
C GLN A 45 1.22 -20.01 23.33
N HIS A 46 0.90 -18.76 23.70
CA HIS A 46 0.17 -18.44 24.93
C HIS A 46 -1.36 -18.43 24.77
N SER A 47 -1.89 -18.54 23.54
CA SER A 47 -3.32 -18.49 23.26
C SER A 47 -3.78 -19.61 22.30
N PRO A 48 -3.91 -20.86 22.77
CA PRO A 48 -4.34 -22.00 21.94
C PRO A 48 -5.72 -21.79 21.29
N GLU A 49 -6.63 -21.08 21.95
CA GLU A 49 -7.96 -20.75 21.41
C GLU A 49 -7.84 -19.84 20.18
N LEU A 50 -6.97 -18.82 20.23
CA LEU A 50 -6.73 -17.92 19.12
C LEU A 50 -6.09 -18.66 17.94
N GLN A 51 -5.13 -19.55 18.21
CA GLN A 51 -4.51 -20.37 17.18
C GLN A 51 -5.55 -21.26 16.47
N SER A 52 -6.42 -21.91 17.25
CA SER A 52 -7.51 -22.74 16.71
C SER A 52 -8.48 -21.92 15.88
N GLN A 53 -8.84 -20.72 16.32
CA GLN A 53 -9.67 -19.80 15.57
C GLN A 53 -9.03 -19.42 14.23
N LEU A 54 -7.78 -18.97 14.23
CA LEU A 54 -7.07 -18.57 13.00
C LEU A 54 -6.86 -19.75 12.04
N GLN A 55 -6.71 -20.97 12.57
CA GLN A 55 -6.67 -22.17 11.74
C GLN A 55 -8.03 -22.45 11.09
N SER A 56 -9.13 -22.29 11.83
CA SER A 56 -10.48 -22.50 11.30
C SER A 56 -10.88 -21.48 10.24
N THR A 57 -10.38 -20.25 10.32
CA THR A 57 -10.65 -19.18 9.35
C THR A 57 -9.68 -19.20 8.16
N GLY A 58 -8.64 -20.05 8.20
CA GLY A 58 -7.57 -20.09 7.19
C GLY A 58 -6.58 -18.92 7.29
N GLU A 59 -6.68 -18.11 8.35
CA GLU A 59 -5.83 -16.93 8.55
C GLU A 59 -4.43 -17.27 9.05
N LEU A 60 -4.27 -18.41 9.70
CA LEU A 60 -2.98 -18.83 10.26
C LEU A 60 -1.89 -18.92 9.19
N SER A 61 -2.21 -19.44 8.00
CA SER A 61 -1.26 -19.57 6.89
C SER A 61 -0.94 -18.24 6.22
N ARG A 62 -1.83 -17.24 6.28
CA ARG A 62 -1.65 -15.94 5.63
C ARG A 62 -1.07 -14.86 6.56
N LEU A 63 -1.03 -15.09 7.87
CA LEU A 63 -0.64 -14.10 8.87
C LEU A 63 0.75 -13.48 8.60
N SER A 64 1.73 -14.29 8.21
CA SER A 64 3.09 -13.84 7.90
C SER A 64 3.22 -13.15 6.53
N LEU A 65 2.22 -13.32 5.67
CA LEU A 65 2.13 -12.72 4.34
C LEU A 65 1.33 -11.42 4.35
N GLU A 66 0.45 -11.26 5.34
CA GLU A 66 -0.51 -10.16 5.39
C GLU A 66 0.17 -8.81 5.56
N ARG A 67 -0.02 -7.97 4.53
CA ARG A 67 0.53 -6.63 4.41
C ARG A 67 -0.51 -5.70 3.84
N HIS A 68 -0.40 -4.42 4.18
CA HIS A 68 -1.08 -3.37 3.45
C HIS A 68 -0.12 -2.28 3.02
N GLY A 69 -0.22 -1.87 1.76
CA GLY A 69 0.49 -0.72 1.22
C GLY A 69 -0.38 0.53 1.24
N ALA A 70 0.26 1.70 1.22
CA ALA A 70 -0.42 2.97 0.97
C ALA A 70 0.32 3.78 -0.09
N ILE A 71 -0.44 4.35 -1.03
CA ILE A 71 0.07 5.16 -2.13
C ILE A 71 -0.80 6.40 -2.34
N ARG A 72 -0.25 7.39 -3.05
CA ARG A 72 -0.93 8.65 -3.35
C ARG A 72 -0.75 9.03 -4.81
N LEU A 73 -1.87 9.30 -5.48
CA LEU A 73 -1.95 9.66 -6.89
C LEU A 73 -2.32 11.15 -7.02
N GLY A 74 -1.91 11.75 -8.13
CA GLY A 74 -2.09 13.17 -8.39
C GLY A 74 -3.22 13.49 -9.36
N LYS A 75 -3.65 12.52 -10.19
CA LYS A 75 -4.66 12.77 -11.25
C LYS A 75 -5.72 11.67 -11.33
N PRO A 76 -6.96 12.01 -11.74
CA PRO A 76 -8.02 11.01 -11.96
C PRO A 76 -7.64 9.90 -12.96
N GLU A 77 -6.88 10.24 -14.01
CA GLU A 77 -6.43 9.26 -15.01
C GLU A 77 -5.47 8.24 -14.41
N GLU A 78 -4.61 8.68 -13.47
CA GLU A 78 -3.72 7.78 -12.73
C GLU A 78 -4.52 6.80 -11.89
N LEU A 79 -5.58 7.27 -11.20
CA LEU A 79 -6.46 6.40 -10.41
C LEU A 79 -7.23 5.40 -11.29
N SER A 80 -7.71 5.85 -12.45
CA SER A 80 -8.42 5.00 -13.41
C SER A 80 -7.52 3.87 -13.93
N THR A 81 -6.28 4.19 -14.30
CA THR A 81 -5.30 3.17 -14.75
C THR A 81 -4.85 2.28 -13.59
N MET A 82 -4.64 2.83 -12.39
CA MET A 82 -4.28 2.06 -11.21
C MET A 82 -5.36 1.03 -10.85
N ARG A 83 -6.64 1.37 -11.01
CA ARG A 83 -7.76 0.41 -10.88
C ARG A 83 -7.62 -0.75 -11.86
N ARG A 84 -7.24 -0.49 -13.13
CA ARG A 84 -7.06 -1.53 -14.14
C ARG A 84 -5.87 -2.43 -13.81
N LEU A 85 -4.75 -1.82 -13.39
CA LEU A 85 -3.57 -2.54 -12.89
C LEU A 85 -3.94 -3.47 -11.73
N PHE A 86 -4.64 -2.97 -10.72
CA PHE A 86 -5.06 -3.76 -9.57
C PHE A 86 -6.09 -4.85 -9.92
N ALA A 87 -6.92 -4.65 -10.93
CA ALA A 87 -7.91 -5.65 -11.37
C ALA A 87 -7.26 -6.95 -11.89
N ILE A 88 -6.07 -6.88 -12.51
CA ILE A 88 -5.31 -8.06 -12.97
C ILE A 88 -4.90 -8.95 -11.79
N MET A 89 -4.69 -8.33 -10.62
CA MET A 89 -4.40 -9.01 -9.36
C MET A 89 -5.67 -9.35 -8.57
N GLY A 90 -6.87 -9.24 -9.17
CA GLY A 90 -8.13 -9.51 -8.49
C GLY A 90 -8.40 -8.53 -7.33
N MET A 91 -7.89 -7.30 -7.42
CA MET A 91 -8.05 -6.28 -6.39
C MET A 91 -9.02 -5.19 -6.85
N PHE A 92 -10.08 -4.98 -6.07
CA PHE A 92 -11.19 -4.09 -6.40
C PHE A 92 -11.29 -2.94 -5.38
N PRO A 93 -11.77 -1.75 -5.80
CA PRO A 93 -11.91 -0.62 -4.89
C PRO A 93 -13.04 -0.89 -3.87
N VAL A 94 -12.69 -0.87 -2.59
CA VAL A 94 -13.62 -1.08 -1.48
C VAL A 94 -13.59 0.12 -0.54
N GLY A 95 -14.78 0.66 -0.28
CA GLY A 95 -14.97 1.81 0.61
C GLY A 95 -14.59 3.14 -0.04
N TYR A 96 -15.05 4.21 0.60
CA TYR A 96 -14.72 5.59 0.25
C TYR A 96 -14.35 6.34 1.53
N TYR A 97 -13.22 7.02 1.48
CA TYR A 97 -12.66 7.74 2.62
C TYR A 97 -12.40 9.18 2.19
N ASP A 98 -13.19 10.12 2.70
CA ASP A 98 -12.93 11.55 2.52
C ASP A 98 -12.11 12.06 3.72
N LEU A 99 -10.86 12.48 3.46
CA LEU A 99 -9.97 12.99 4.49
C LEU A 99 -9.94 14.53 4.50
N ALA A 100 -10.66 15.21 3.61
CA ALA A 100 -10.76 16.67 3.60
C ALA A 100 -11.29 17.23 4.94
N PRO A 101 -12.28 16.62 5.62
CA PRO A 101 -12.71 17.07 6.95
C PRO A 101 -11.61 17.01 8.02
N ALA A 102 -10.61 16.15 7.84
CA ALA A 102 -9.44 16.05 8.72
C ALA A 102 -8.29 17.01 8.30
N GLY A 103 -8.54 17.91 7.35
CA GLY A 103 -7.54 18.86 6.84
C GLY A 103 -6.52 18.27 5.88
N VAL A 104 -6.73 17.04 5.39
CA VAL A 104 -5.83 16.37 4.44
C VAL A 104 -6.45 16.46 3.04
N PRO A 105 -5.76 17.00 2.02
CA PRO A 105 -6.36 17.31 0.73
C PRO A 105 -6.49 16.08 -0.19
N VAL A 106 -7.08 14.99 0.31
CA VAL A 106 -7.26 13.74 -0.45
C VAL A 106 -8.60 13.09 -0.15
N HIS A 107 -9.03 12.25 -1.08
CA HIS A 107 -10.01 11.21 -0.84
C HIS A 107 -9.47 9.86 -1.36
N SER A 108 -9.99 8.75 -0.85
CA SER A 108 -9.31 7.46 -1.00
C SER A 108 -10.27 6.27 -1.11
N THR A 109 -9.72 5.14 -1.57
CA THR A 109 -10.34 3.80 -1.53
C THR A 109 -9.27 2.75 -1.22
N ALA A 110 -9.67 1.53 -0.84
CA ALA A 110 -8.74 0.42 -0.65
C ALA A 110 -8.93 -0.63 -1.75
N PHE A 111 -7.88 -0.91 -2.53
CA PHE A 111 -7.89 -2.01 -3.50
C PHE A 111 -7.56 -3.32 -2.82
N ARG A 112 -8.44 -4.32 -2.91
CA ARG A 112 -8.24 -5.66 -2.30
C ARG A 112 -9.10 -6.74 -2.95
N ALA A 113 -8.78 -8.00 -2.71
CA ALA A 113 -9.68 -9.12 -3.02
C ALA A 113 -10.98 -9.03 -2.20
N LEU A 114 -12.05 -9.61 -2.72
CA LEU A 114 -13.40 -9.50 -2.14
C LEU A 114 -13.83 -10.76 -1.40
N ASP A 115 -13.55 -11.94 -1.95
CA ASP A 115 -13.98 -13.23 -1.41
C ASP A 115 -12.96 -13.83 -0.44
N ASP A 116 -13.46 -14.68 0.45
CA ASP A 116 -12.66 -15.28 1.52
C ASP A 116 -11.55 -16.19 1.00
N SER A 117 -11.77 -16.89 -0.12
CA SER A 117 -10.76 -17.79 -0.70
C SER A 117 -9.57 -16.99 -1.23
N ALA A 118 -9.81 -15.97 -2.04
CA ALA A 118 -8.78 -15.08 -2.55
C ALA A 118 -8.08 -14.31 -1.42
N LEU A 119 -8.82 -13.86 -0.40
CA LEU A 119 -8.24 -13.24 0.79
C LEU A 119 -7.37 -14.22 1.58
N ASN A 120 -7.74 -15.49 1.68
CA ASN A 120 -6.94 -16.50 2.38
C ASN A 120 -5.65 -16.86 1.64
N GLN A 121 -5.67 -16.82 0.31
CA GLN A 121 -4.44 -16.97 -0.49
C GLN A 121 -3.55 -15.73 -0.40
N SER A 122 -4.14 -14.53 -0.50
CA SER A 122 -3.41 -13.27 -0.46
C SER A 122 -4.30 -12.12 0.01
N PRO A 123 -4.18 -11.69 1.28
CA PRO A 123 -4.97 -10.60 1.84
C PRO A 123 -4.39 -9.21 1.52
N PHE A 124 -3.46 -9.14 0.56
CA PHE A 124 -2.78 -7.89 0.21
C PHE A 124 -3.77 -6.82 -0.22
N ARG A 125 -3.59 -5.62 0.31
CA ARG A 125 -4.44 -4.46 0.06
C ARG A 125 -3.63 -3.19 -0.11
N VAL A 126 -4.08 -2.29 -0.97
CA VAL A 126 -3.43 -0.99 -1.20
C VAL A 126 -4.42 0.14 -0.96
N PHE A 127 -4.18 0.92 0.08
CA PHE A 127 -4.91 2.16 0.34
C PHE A 127 -4.43 3.24 -0.64
N THR A 128 -5.29 3.63 -1.56
CA THR A 128 -4.95 4.53 -2.67
C THR A 128 -5.69 5.84 -2.49
N SER A 129 -4.92 6.92 -2.30
CA SER A 129 -5.46 8.27 -2.16
C SER A 129 -5.29 9.06 -3.44
N LEU A 130 -6.28 9.85 -3.83
CA LEU A 130 -6.20 10.81 -4.92
C LEU A 130 -6.16 12.23 -4.35
N LEU A 131 -5.14 12.99 -4.76
CA LEU A 131 -4.98 14.39 -4.40
C LEU A 131 -6.11 15.25 -4.97
N ARG A 132 -6.69 16.08 -4.10
CA ARG A 132 -7.71 17.07 -4.43
C ARG A 132 -7.04 18.42 -4.67
N LEU A 133 -6.59 18.65 -5.91
CA LEU A 133 -5.94 19.90 -6.31
C LEU A 133 -6.83 21.13 -6.11
N ASP A 134 -8.15 20.95 -6.16
CA ASP A 134 -9.14 22.01 -5.89
C ASP A 134 -9.04 22.58 -4.47
N LEU A 135 -8.48 21.83 -3.51
CA LEU A 135 -8.23 22.27 -2.14
C LEU A 135 -6.91 23.05 -1.97
N ILE A 136 -6.17 23.30 -3.06
CA ILE A 136 -5.03 24.23 -3.06
C ILE A 136 -5.57 25.65 -3.24
N ASN A 137 -5.44 26.46 -2.19
CA ASN A 137 -5.99 27.83 -2.14
C ASN A 137 -5.28 28.79 -3.10
N ASP A 138 -3.95 28.69 -3.21
CA ASP A 138 -3.17 29.48 -4.15
C ASP A 138 -3.40 28.99 -5.58
N ALA A 139 -4.09 29.82 -6.38
CA ALA A 139 -4.45 29.50 -7.75
C ALA A 139 -3.23 29.32 -8.68
N ALA A 140 -2.15 30.07 -8.46
CA ALA A 140 -0.93 29.96 -9.25
C ALA A 140 -0.20 28.66 -8.91
N LEU A 141 -0.07 28.35 -7.61
CA LEU A 141 0.52 27.08 -7.16
C LEU A 141 -0.30 25.87 -7.67
N ARG A 142 -1.64 25.96 -7.61
CA ARG A 142 -2.54 24.93 -8.14
C ARG A 142 -2.35 24.71 -9.64
N ALA A 143 -2.23 25.78 -10.43
CA ALA A 143 -2.00 25.69 -11.86
C ALA A 143 -0.64 25.04 -12.17
N GLN A 144 0.40 25.41 -11.43
CA GLN A 144 1.74 24.82 -11.58
C GLN A 144 1.75 23.32 -11.20
N ALA A 145 1.14 22.95 -10.06
CA ALA A 145 1.01 21.56 -9.63
C ALA A 145 0.24 20.72 -10.67
N THR A 146 -0.84 21.26 -11.21
CA THR A 146 -1.62 20.63 -12.29
C THR A 146 -0.76 20.39 -13.53
N ALA A 147 0.03 21.38 -13.95
CA ALA A 147 0.90 21.28 -15.12
C ALA A 147 2.05 20.28 -14.94
N ILE A 148 2.62 20.19 -13.74
CA ILE A 148 3.65 19.19 -13.39
C ILE A 148 3.06 17.79 -13.49
N LEU A 149 1.92 17.57 -12.83
CA LEU A 149 1.24 16.29 -12.85
C LEU A 149 0.81 15.91 -14.28
N ALA A 150 0.31 16.84 -15.09
CA ALA A 150 -0.12 16.57 -16.45
C ALA A 150 0.99 15.96 -17.34
N LYS A 151 2.25 16.34 -17.12
CA LYS A 151 3.40 15.90 -17.93
C LYS A 151 3.95 14.52 -17.56
N ARG A 152 3.68 14.02 -16.34
CA ARG A 152 4.25 12.75 -15.91
C ARG A 152 3.45 11.55 -16.42
N GLN A 153 4.18 10.49 -16.73
CA GLN A 153 3.70 9.13 -16.95
C GLN A 153 4.26 8.26 -15.83
N ILE A 154 3.38 7.67 -15.01
CA ILE A 154 3.80 6.88 -13.84
C ILE A 154 3.86 5.37 -14.13
N PHE A 155 3.21 4.92 -15.20
CA PHE A 155 3.19 3.53 -15.62
C PHE A 155 4.16 3.33 -16.78
N THR A 156 4.88 2.22 -16.78
CA THR A 156 5.71 1.85 -17.93
C THR A 156 4.84 1.44 -19.12
N ASP A 157 5.35 1.59 -20.33
CA ASP A 157 4.66 1.12 -21.54
C ASP A 157 4.42 -0.40 -21.49
N GLY A 158 5.34 -1.14 -20.86
CA GLY A 158 5.19 -2.58 -20.62
C GLY A 158 4.01 -2.92 -19.70
N ALA A 159 3.84 -2.18 -18.59
CA ALA A 159 2.69 -2.35 -17.70
C ALA A 159 1.37 -2.05 -18.43
N LEU A 160 1.32 -0.96 -19.19
CA LEU A 160 0.13 -0.57 -19.96
C LEU A 160 -0.25 -1.63 -21.00
N ALA A 161 0.73 -2.13 -21.77
CA ALA A 161 0.50 -3.16 -22.77
C ALA A 161 -0.01 -4.48 -22.16
N LEU A 162 0.50 -4.85 -20.97
CA LEU A 162 0.04 -6.04 -20.25
C LEU A 162 -1.35 -5.87 -19.63
N ILE A 163 -1.71 -4.65 -19.23
CA ILE A 163 -3.08 -4.33 -18.83
C ILE A 163 -4.04 -4.52 -20.01
N ASP A 164 -3.75 -3.91 -21.15
CA ASP A 164 -4.59 -4.01 -22.35
C ASP A 164 -4.71 -5.48 -22.81
N LYS A 165 -3.60 -6.24 -22.76
CA LYS A 165 -3.58 -7.67 -23.07
C LYS A 165 -4.46 -8.49 -22.12
N ALA A 166 -4.35 -8.27 -20.81
CA ALA A 166 -5.15 -8.99 -19.82
C ALA A 166 -6.65 -8.73 -20.00
N GLU A 167 -7.03 -7.47 -20.25
CA GLU A 167 -8.43 -7.09 -20.51
C GLU A 167 -8.96 -7.71 -21.81
N ALA A 168 -8.15 -7.76 -22.87
CA ALA A 168 -8.55 -8.34 -24.15
C ALA A 168 -8.64 -9.88 -24.15
N GLN A 169 -7.74 -10.55 -23.40
CA GLN A 169 -7.62 -12.02 -23.40
C GLN A 169 -8.32 -12.68 -22.20
N GLY A 170 -8.72 -11.90 -21.20
CA GLY A 170 -9.36 -12.40 -19.97
C GLY A 170 -8.37 -12.86 -18.88
N GLY A 171 -7.06 -12.66 -19.08
CA GLY A 171 -6.03 -13.04 -18.12
C GLY A 171 -4.61 -12.97 -18.69
N LEU A 172 -3.63 -13.32 -17.87
CA LEU A 172 -2.22 -13.44 -18.25
C LEU A 172 -1.74 -14.88 -18.04
N ASN A 173 -0.93 -15.39 -18.95
CA ASN A 173 -0.17 -16.62 -18.71
C ASN A 173 0.99 -16.33 -17.74
N GLU A 174 1.72 -17.37 -17.34
CA GLU A 174 2.80 -17.27 -16.37
C GLU A 174 3.92 -16.31 -16.77
N ALA A 175 4.39 -16.37 -18.01
CA ALA A 175 5.46 -15.50 -18.50
C ALA A 175 5.03 -14.02 -18.50
N ASP A 176 3.82 -13.74 -18.98
CA ASP A 176 3.26 -12.39 -18.99
C ASP A 176 3.01 -11.86 -17.57
N ALA A 177 2.51 -12.71 -16.66
CA ALA A 177 2.28 -12.34 -15.27
C ALA A 177 3.58 -11.96 -14.55
N GLN A 178 4.67 -12.70 -14.80
CA GLN A 178 5.99 -12.37 -14.25
C GLN A 178 6.53 -11.04 -14.78
N ILE A 179 6.34 -10.74 -16.07
CA ILE A 179 6.70 -9.44 -16.64
C ILE A 179 5.83 -8.35 -16.03
N PHE A 180 4.52 -8.57 -15.94
CA PHE A 180 3.56 -7.62 -15.38
C PHE A 180 3.95 -7.21 -13.95
N VAL A 181 4.29 -8.17 -13.09
CA VAL A 181 4.71 -7.89 -11.71
C VAL A 181 5.95 -6.99 -11.67
N ARG A 182 6.94 -7.21 -12.54
CA ARG A 182 8.15 -6.36 -12.61
C ARG A 182 7.85 -4.96 -13.12
N GLU A 183 7.09 -4.86 -14.21
CA GLU A 183 6.71 -3.58 -14.82
C GLU A 183 5.82 -2.74 -13.88
N ALA A 184 4.88 -3.40 -13.17
CA ALA A 184 4.05 -2.75 -12.17
C ALA A 184 4.87 -2.24 -10.98
N LEU A 185 5.86 -3.00 -10.52
CA LEU A 185 6.71 -2.62 -9.38
C LEU A 185 7.43 -1.28 -9.60
N GLU A 186 7.87 -1.00 -10.84
CA GLU A 186 8.55 0.25 -11.18
C GLU A 186 7.68 1.50 -10.96
N THR A 187 6.35 1.36 -10.93
CA THR A 187 5.43 2.47 -10.60
C THR A 187 5.59 2.94 -9.15
N PHE A 188 6.04 2.06 -8.24
CA PHE A 188 6.02 2.27 -6.78
C PHE A 188 7.42 2.48 -6.18
N ARG A 189 8.46 2.39 -7.00
CA ARG A 189 9.85 2.49 -6.56
C ARG A 189 10.18 3.89 -6.04
N TRP A 190 11.00 3.98 -5.00
CA TRP A 190 11.49 5.27 -4.53
C TRP A 190 12.49 5.87 -5.52
N HIS A 191 12.33 7.18 -5.79
CA HIS A 191 13.27 7.96 -6.59
C HIS A 191 13.76 9.16 -5.77
N GLU A 192 15.06 9.20 -5.49
CA GLU A 192 15.66 10.26 -4.66
C GLU A 192 15.62 11.65 -5.31
N THR A 193 15.49 11.72 -6.64
CA THR A 193 15.48 12.97 -7.39
C THR A 193 14.06 13.49 -7.63
N ALA A 194 13.77 14.69 -7.09
CA ALA A 194 12.55 15.41 -7.39
C ALA A 194 12.50 15.87 -8.88
N THR A 195 11.29 16.00 -9.41
CA THR A 195 10.99 16.42 -10.80
C THR A 195 10.77 17.92 -10.94
N VAL A 196 10.94 18.67 -9.85
CA VAL A 196 10.67 20.10 -9.73
C VAL A 196 11.88 20.83 -9.16
N SER A 197 11.95 22.15 -9.37
CA SER A 197 12.99 22.97 -8.74
C SER A 197 12.85 22.98 -7.21
N HIS A 198 13.93 23.32 -6.50
CA HIS A 198 13.91 23.46 -5.05
C HIS A 198 12.87 24.50 -4.58
N GLU A 199 12.77 25.63 -5.28
CA GLU A 199 11.78 26.68 -5.00
C GLU A 199 10.35 26.15 -5.11
N MET A 200 10.05 25.42 -6.20
CA MET A 200 8.74 24.80 -6.39
C MET A 200 8.45 23.74 -5.31
N TYR A 201 9.43 22.91 -4.97
CA TYR A 201 9.30 21.93 -3.89
C TYR A 201 8.96 22.62 -2.57
N GLN A 202 9.64 23.71 -2.22
CA GLN A 202 9.38 24.47 -1.00
C GLN A 202 7.99 25.12 -1.01
N ALA A 203 7.53 25.65 -2.16
CA ALA A 203 6.19 26.20 -2.29
C ALA A 203 5.09 25.14 -2.05
N LEU A 204 5.25 23.94 -2.65
CA LEU A 204 4.34 22.80 -2.41
C LEU A 204 4.36 22.36 -0.94
N LEU A 205 5.56 22.30 -0.35
CA LEU A 205 5.76 21.86 1.03
C LEU A 205 5.12 22.82 2.04
N ASN A 206 5.25 24.14 1.80
CA ASN A 206 4.65 25.19 2.61
C ASN A 206 3.12 25.14 2.57
N GLN A 207 2.53 24.73 1.45
CA GLN A 207 1.09 24.51 1.35
C GLN A 207 0.65 23.28 2.14
N HIS A 208 1.24 22.11 1.85
CA HIS A 208 1.00 20.88 2.61
C HIS A 208 2.05 19.81 2.25
N ARG A 209 2.60 19.11 3.26
CA ARG A 209 3.60 18.05 3.05
C ARG A 209 3.16 16.97 2.06
N LEU A 210 1.88 16.57 2.10
CA LEU A 210 1.29 15.62 1.15
C LEU A 210 1.29 16.14 -0.30
N ILE A 211 1.10 17.44 -0.52
CA ILE A 211 1.10 18.00 -1.87
C ILE A 211 2.51 17.89 -2.47
N ALA A 212 3.54 18.25 -1.70
CA ALA A 212 4.93 18.07 -2.15
C ALA A 212 5.25 16.60 -2.45
N ASP A 213 4.85 15.70 -1.55
CA ASP A 213 5.01 14.24 -1.69
C ASP A 213 4.40 13.67 -2.98
N VAL A 214 3.22 14.17 -3.39
CA VAL A 214 2.55 13.70 -4.61
C VAL A 214 3.08 14.38 -5.86
N VAL A 215 3.28 15.70 -5.83
CA VAL A 215 3.54 16.50 -7.04
C VAL A 215 5.02 16.51 -7.41
N ALA A 216 5.92 16.48 -6.44
CA ALA A 216 7.34 16.68 -6.70
C ALA A 216 8.05 15.42 -7.22
N PHE A 217 7.47 14.24 -7.07
CA PHE A 217 8.15 12.97 -7.39
C PHE A 217 7.61 12.31 -8.66
N ARG A 218 8.44 11.44 -9.25
CA ARG A 218 8.17 10.78 -10.53
C ARG A 218 6.91 9.92 -10.50
N GLY A 219 6.65 9.24 -9.39
CA GLY A 219 5.55 8.30 -9.27
C GLY A 219 5.08 8.14 -7.82
N PRO A 220 4.02 7.33 -7.62
CA PRO A 220 3.41 7.09 -6.31
C PRO A 220 4.22 6.06 -5.50
N HIS A 221 5.38 6.48 -5.01
CA HIS A 221 6.21 5.66 -4.15
C HIS A 221 5.42 5.14 -2.93
N ILE A 222 5.85 4.00 -2.38
CA ILE A 222 5.20 3.40 -1.20
C ILE A 222 5.34 4.34 -0.01
N ASN A 223 4.20 4.81 0.52
CA ASN A 223 4.21 5.67 1.71
C ASN A 223 4.55 4.86 2.98
N HIS A 224 3.99 3.67 3.09
CA HIS A 224 4.32 2.66 4.08
C HIS A 224 3.83 1.30 3.62
N LEU A 225 4.48 0.26 4.13
CA LEU A 225 4.06 -1.12 4.02
C LEU A 225 3.97 -1.69 5.44
N THR A 226 2.77 -2.12 5.84
CA THR A 226 2.48 -2.43 7.24
C THR A 226 2.13 -3.91 7.41
N PRO A 227 2.90 -4.67 8.21
CA PRO A 227 2.60 -6.07 8.52
C PRO A 227 1.48 -6.21 9.57
N ARG A 228 0.87 -7.40 9.65
CA ARG A 228 -0.13 -7.74 10.68
C ARG A 228 0.52 -8.35 11.93
N THR A 229 0.19 -7.80 13.10
CA THR A 229 0.50 -8.38 14.42
C THR A 229 -0.77 -8.83 15.13
N LEU A 230 -0.67 -9.88 15.94
CA LEU A 230 -1.71 -10.36 16.85
C LEU A 230 -1.76 -9.56 18.17
N ASP A 231 -0.63 -8.97 18.56
CA ASP A 231 -0.53 -8.11 19.73
C ASP A 231 0.27 -6.84 19.40
N ILE A 232 -0.45 -5.71 19.26
CA ILE A 232 0.15 -4.41 18.96
C ILE A 232 0.81 -3.76 20.17
N ASP A 233 0.38 -4.10 21.39
CA ASP A 233 0.94 -3.53 22.62
C ASP A 233 2.32 -4.16 22.89
N ALA A 234 2.45 -5.47 22.67
CA ALA A 234 3.72 -6.18 22.68
C ALA A 234 4.67 -5.66 21.59
N VAL A 235 4.19 -5.48 20.35
CA VAL A 235 5.00 -4.88 19.28
C VAL A 235 5.44 -3.46 19.63
N GLN A 236 4.56 -2.60 20.16
CA GLN A 236 4.94 -1.22 20.53
C GLN A 236 6.03 -1.20 21.61
N THR A 237 6.01 -2.14 22.55
CA THR A 237 7.05 -2.31 23.58
C THR A 237 8.36 -2.79 22.95
N GLY A 238 8.33 -3.86 22.16
CA GLY A 238 9.51 -4.40 21.49
C GLY A 238 10.14 -3.45 20.47
N MET A 239 9.35 -2.55 19.85
CA MET A 239 9.88 -1.49 18.99
C MET A 239 10.84 -0.58 19.78
N ARG A 240 10.49 -0.19 21.00
CA ARG A 240 11.34 0.67 21.85
C ARG A 240 12.65 -0.01 22.20
N GLU A 241 12.62 -1.31 22.49
CA GLU A 241 13.80 -2.13 22.79
C GLU A 241 14.74 -2.23 21.57
N ARG A 242 14.18 -2.29 20.36
CA ARG A 242 14.92 -2.27 19.09
C ARG A 242 15.27 -0.87 18.59
N LYS A 243 15.10 0.17 19.42
CA LYS A 243 15.35 1.59 19.07
C LYS A 243 14.51 2.11 17.89
N ILE A 244 13.42 1.42 17.56
CA ILE A 244 12.38 1.93 16.68
C ILE A 244 11.47 2.78 17.55
N THR A 245 11.33 4.07 17.27
CA THR A 245 10.53 4.98 18.13
C THR A 245 9.11 5.09 17.59
N PRO A 246 8.12 4.31 18.11
CA PRO A 246 6.73 4.46 17.69
C PRO A 246 6.13 5.76 18.22
N LYS A 247 5.06 6.23 17.57
CA LYS A 247 4.14 7.18 18.19
C LYS A 247 3.59 6.59 19.49
N ALA A 248 3.45 7.44 20.50
CA ALA A 248 2.90 7.03 21.80
C ALA A 248 1.45 6.56 21.69
N VAL A 249 0.65 7.22 20.84
CA VAL A 249 -0.77 6.91 20.66
C VAL A 249 -0.93 5.76 19.66
N ILE A 250 -1.69 4.75 20.07
CA ILE A 250 -2.25 3.72 19.18
C ILE A 250 -3.63 4.18 18.74
N GLU A 251 -3.84 4.25 17.43
CA GLU A 251 -5.14 4.59 16.83
C GLU A 251 -6.05 3.36 16.79
N GLY A 252 -7.36 3.59 16.81
CA GLY A 252 -8.38 2.54 16.85
C GLY A 252 -8.99 2.35 18.25
N PRO A 253 -9.75 1.27 18.48
CA PRO A 253 -10.31 0.97 19.79
C PRO A 253 -9.21 0.65 20.83
N PRO A 254 -9.51 0.80 22.13
CA PRO A 254 -8.61 0.34 23.20
C PRO A 254 -8.41 -1.19 23.15
N PRO A 255 -7.47 -1.76 23.93
CA PRO A 255 -7.30 -3.21 24.05
C PRO A 255 -8.59 -3.94 24.43
N ARG A 256 -8.85 -5.09 23.80
CA ARG A 256 -10.08 -5.89 23.98
C ARG A 256 -9.78 -7.38 23.84
N LYS A 257 -10.54 -8.21 24.57
CA LYS A 257 -10.54 -9.68 24.40
C LYS A 257 -11.03 -10.12 23.02
N CYS A 258 -12.01 -9.40 22.47
CA CYS A 258 -12.49 -9.55 21.10
C CYS A 258 -12.17 -8.25 20.36
N PRO A 259 -11.05 -8.19 19.63
CA PRO A 259 -10.69 -7.03 18.84
C PRO A 259 -11.78 -6.70 17.81
N ILE A 260 -11.95 -5.41 17.52
CA ILE A 260 -12.89 -4.91 16.51
C ILE A 260 -12.13 -3.94 15.62
N LEU A 261 -12.52 -3.85 14.34
CA LEU A 261 -11.82 -3.04 13.33
C LEU A 261 -10.32 -3.39 13.32
N LEU A 262 -9.46 -2.40 13.56
CA LEU A 262 -8.03 -2.56 13.69
C LEU A 262 -7.47 -1.55 14.69
N ARG A 263 -6.29 -1.87 15.23
CA ARG A 263 -5.45 -0.94 15.97
C ARG A 263 -4.18 -0.71 15.17
N GLN A 264 -3.64 0.52 15.17
CA GLN A 264 -2.43 0.83 14.43
C GLN A 264 -1.54 1.87 15.15
N THR A 265 -0.25 1.82 14.86
CA THR A 265 0.72 2.85 15.23
C THR A 265 1.70 3.07 14.08
N SER A 266 2.50 4.12 14.17
CA SER A 266 3.50 4.48 13.15
C SER A 266 4.81 4.87 13.81
N PHE A 267 5.92 4.75 13.11
CA PHE A 267 7.24 5.22 13.53
C PHE A 267 7.89 6.03 12.39
N LYS A 268 8.99 6.70 12.69
CA LYS A 268 9.80 7.44 11.72
C LYS A 268 10.95 6.57 11.22
#